data_AF-A0A7W8ECZ5-F1
#
_entry.id   AF-A0A7W8ECZ5-F1
#
_cell.length_a   1.000
_cell.length_b   1.000
_cell.length_c   1.000
_cell.angle_alpha   90.00
_cell.angle_beta   90.00
_cell.angle_gamma   90.00
#
_symmetry.space_group_name_H-M   'P 1'
#
loop_
_entity.id
_entity.type
_entity.pdbx_description
1 polymer ?
#
loop_
_entity_poly.entity_id
_entity_poly.type
_entity_poly.pdbx_seq_one_letter_code
_entity_poly.pdbx_strand_id
1 'polypeptide(L)'
;MSTNPNSKAKATRRLRNILADNTACEQRVKMMLDAITVAHEFTRDRQEQSMLETAASISRLDIPADLVSWFRNNIPTISVKRASDLSSSMRAASLIFAHSHLDKALNQLLMLSVLLRPSDWNERINDSCQTKYSLKDLRSIDPLKMAINATNQFLTRQKHAKITKRNTMLLRYVGKYPASPNYHRLDTQALELFDAMRHQLIHESSHNGLDLSEATGQRCLAVVSHVGSLIESVAQYIDIPFDEVDSLEPVGEVGESDVEKVES
;
A
#
# COMPACT_ATOMS: atom_id res chain seq x y z
N MET A 1 1.50 13.08 -27.68
CA MET A 1 2.90 13.27 -27.24
C MET A 1 3.54 11.89 -27.12
N SER A 2 4.60 11.60 -27.89
CA SER A 2 5.32 10.32 -27.79
C SER A 2 6.13 10.32 -26.49
N THR A 3 5.81 9.43 -25.56
CA THR A 3 6.64 9.21 -24.36
C THR A 3 7.95 8.57 -24.79
N ASN A 4 9.07 9.13 -24.32
CA ASN A 4 10.39 8.55 -24.56
C ASN A 4 10.37 7.06 -24.15
N PRO A 5 10.76 6.11 -25.04
CA PRO A 5 10.71 4.68 -24.75
C PRO A 5 11.48 4.30 -23.47
N ASN A 6 12.55 5.03 -23.13
CA ASN A 6 13.29 4.84 -21.89
C ASN A 6 12.48 5.23 -20.63
N SER A 7 11.63 6.27 -20.73
CA SER A 7 10.71 6.64 -19.63
C SER A 7 9.62 5.60 -19.43
N LYS A 8 9.09 5.02 -20.51
CA LYS A 8 8.05 3.98 -20.42
C LYS A 8 8.60 2.70 -19.79
N ALA A 9 9.79 2.26 -20.19
CA ALA A 9 10.44 1.09 -19.58
C ALA A 9 10.72 1.29 -18.08
N LYS A 10 11.24 2.47 -17.69
CA LYS A 10 11.48 2.83 -16.28
C LYS A 10 10.18 2.89 -15.46
N ALA A 11 9.11 3.43 -16.04
CA ALA A 11 7.78 3.46 -15.42
C ALA A 11 7.19 2.06 -15.22
N THR A 12 7.28 1.21 -16.24
CA THR A 12 6.81 -0.19 -16.20
C THR A 12 7.53 -0.96 -15.10
N ARG A 13 8.86 -0.83 -15.01
CA ARG A 13 9.66 -1.46 -13.95
C ARG A 13 9.25 -0.98 -12.55
N ARG A 14 9.00 0.33 -12.39
CA ARG A 14 8.55 0.88 -11.09
C ARG A 14 7.18 0.35 -10.71
N LEU A 15 6.21 0.32 -11.63
CA LEU A 15 4.88 -0.24 -11.37
C LEU A 15 4.96 -1.70 -10.95
N ARG A 16 5.82 -2.49 -11.58
CA ARG A 16 6.05 -3.90 -11.20
C ARG A 16 6.57 -4.03 -9.78
N ASN A 17 7.54 -3.22 -9.38
CA ASN A 17 8.06 -3.27 -8.01
C ASN A 17 6.95 -2.92 -6.99
N ILE A 18 6.09 -1.94 -7.31
CA ILE A 18 4.94 -1.59 -6.46
C ILE A 18 3.94 -2.75 -6.40
N LEU A 19 3.70 -3.44 -7.52
CA LEU A 19 2.81 -4.60 -7.59
C LEU A 19 3.36 -5.78 -6.77
N ALA A 20 4.65 -6.11 -6.93
CA ALA A 20 5.32 -7.15 -6.16
C ALA A 20 5.30 -6.85 -4.65
N ASP A 21 5.58 -5.60 -4.26
CA ASP A 21 5.46 -5.13 -2.88
C ASP A 21 4.01 -5.30 -2.36
N ASN A 22 3.02 -5.02 -3.20
CA ASN A 22 1.61 -5.19 -2.87
C ASN A 22 1.23 -6.65 -2.65
N THR A 23 1.62 -7.55 -3.55
CA THR A 23 1.40 -8.99 -3.41
C THR A 23 2.07 -9.55 -2.16
N ALA A 24 3.31 -9.14 -1.88
CA ALA A 24 4.02 -9.53 -0.67
C ALA A 24 3.32 -9.00 0.60
N CYS A 25 2.78 -7.78 0.55
CA CYS A 25 2.01 -7.21 1.64
C CYS A 25 0.71 -7.98 1.88
N GLU A 26 -0.02 -8.30 0.81
CA GLU A 26 -1.26 -9.08 0.87
C GLU A 26 -1.02 -10.45 1.52
N GLN A 27 0.01 -11.16 1.06
CA GLN A 27 0.41 -12.45 1.62
C GLN A 27 0.75 -12.35 3.11
N ARG A 28 1.51 -11.34 3.53
CA ARG A 28 1.87 -11.14 4.94
C ARG A 28 0.65 -10.85 5.81
N VAL A 29 -0.25 -9.98 5.36
CA VAL A 29 -1.49 -9.68 6.08
C VAL A 29 -2.36 -10.94 6.17
N LYS A 30 -2.52 -11.69 5.06
CA LYS A 30 -3.25 -12.96 5.06
C LYS A 30 -2.64 -13.96 6.05
N MET A 31 -1.33 -14.18 6.01
CA MET A 31 -0.64 -15.07 6.94
C MET A 31 -0.82 -14.67 8.41
N MET A 32 -0.75 -13.37 8.72
CA MET A 32 -1.00 -12.87 10.08
C MET A 32 -2.43 -13.17 10.54
N LEU A 33 -3.42 -13.02 9.66
CA LEU A 33 -4.83 -13.32 9.97
C LEU A 33 -5.08 -14.83 10.07
N ASP A 34 -4.50 -15.64 9.18
CA ASP A 34 -4.61 -17.10 9.22
C ASP A 34 -4.00 -17.67 10.51
N ALA A 35 -2.89 -17.09 10.98
CA ALA A 35 -2.28 -17.46 12.26
C ALA A 35 -3.23 -17.26 13.46
N ILE A 36 -4.11 -16.26 13.39
CA ILE A 36 -5.14 -16.02 14.42
C ILE A 36 -6.17 -17.16 14.41
N THR A 37 -6.65 -17.52 13.22
CA THR A 37 -7.63 -18.61 13.03
C THR A 37 -7.07 -19.92 13.56
N VAL A 38 -5.84 -20.27 13.17
CA VAL A 38 -5.15 -21.47 13.66
C VAL A 38 -5.05 -21.46 15.20
N ALA A 39 -4.60 -20.35 15.79
CA ALA A 39 -4.47 -20.24 17.24
C ALA A 39 -5.81 -20.44 17.97
N HIS A 40 -6.90 -19.89 17.44
CA HIS A 40 -8.23 -20.05 18.03
C HIS A 40 -8.77 -21.47 17.90
N GLU A 41 -8.63 -22.12 16.74
CA GLU A 41 -9.07 -23.50 16.54
C GLU A 41 -8.34 -24.47 17.48
N PHE A 42 -7.02 -24.32 17.63
CA PHE A 42 -6.25 -25.11 18.59
C PHE A 42 -6.69 -24.89 20.05
N THR A 43 -7.16 -23.70 20.43
CA THR A 43 -7.69 -23.45 21.77
C THR A 43 -9.10 -24.02 22.00
N ARG A 44 -9.99 -23.93 21.00
CA ARG A 44 -11.37 -24.42 21.09
C ARG A 44 -11.41 -25.93 21.24
N ASP A 45 -10.74 -26.65 20.36
CA ASP A 45 -10.82 -28.11 20.32
C ASP A 45 -10.12 -28.76 21.53
N ARG A 46 -9.22 -28.03 22.22
CA ARG A 46 -8.65 -28.47 23.50
C ARG A 46 -9.63 -28.31 24.66
N GLN A 47 -10.53 -27.33 24.63
CA GLN A 47 -11.67 -27.28 25.55
C GLN A 47 -12.65 -28.44 25.27
N GLU A 48 -12.73 -28.88 24.02
CA GLU A 48 -13.62 -29.96 23.54
C GLU A 48 -12.96 -31.36 23.49
N GLN A 49 -11.69 -31.51 23.90
CA GLN A 49 -10.95 -32.78 23.99
C GLN A 49 -10.75 -33.58 22.67
N SER A 50 -10.73 -32.94 21.49
CA SER A 50 -10.61 -33.65 20.19
C SER A 50 -9.55 -33.04 19.26
N MET A 51 -8.29 -33.45 19.42
CA MET A 51 -7.18 -32.94 18.57
C MET A 51 -7.21 -33.43 17.10
N LEU A 52 -7.94 -34.50 16.81
CA LEU A 52 -8.09 -35.05 15.45
C LEU A 52 -9.00 -34.17 14.59
N GLU A 53 -10.01 -33.54 15.19
CA GLU A 53 -10.93 -32.62 14.50
C GLU A 53 -10.26 -31.29 14.14
N THR A 54 -9.26 -30.84 14.91
CA THR A 54 -8.47 -29.64 14.61
C THR A 54 -7.65 -29.79 13.34
N ALA A 55 -6.96 -30.93 13.19
CA ALA A 55 -6.18 -31.19 11.98
C ALA A 55 -7.08 -31.26 10.73
N ALA A 56 -8.28 -31.83 10.87
CA ALA A 56 -9.28 -31.88 9.81
C ALA A 56 -9.88 -30.51 9.49
N SER A 57 -10.19 -29.68 10.50
CA SER A 57 -10.74 -28.33 10.33
C SER A 57 -9.73 -27.38 9.69
N ILE A 58 -8.49 -27.35 10.20
CA ILE A 58 -7.39 -26.56 9.61
C ILE A 58 -7.07 -27.03 8.19
N SER A 59 -7.08 -28.34 7.91
CA SER A 59 -6.83 -28.84 6.55
C SER A 59 -7.89 -28.46 5.52
N ARG A 60 -9.07 -28.02 5.96
CA ARG A 60 -10.11 -27.46 5.08
C ARG A 60 -9.92 -25.96 4.83
N LEU A 61 -9.10 -25.29 5.64
CA LEU A 61 -8.72 -23.91 5.44
C LEU A 61 -7.50 -23.87 4.51
N ASP A 62 -7.47 -22.92 3.58
CA ASP A 62 -6.38 -22.71 2.64
C ASP A 62 -5.16 -22.05 3.32
N ILE A 63 -4.66 -22.70 4.38
CA ILE A 63 -3.60 -22.20 5.27
C ILE A 63 -2.29 -22.96 4.98
N PRO A 64 -1.15 -22.25 4.90
CA PRO A 64 0.15 -22.88 4.62
C PRO A 64 0.52 -23.98 5.64
N ALA A 65 0.93 -25.16 5.15
CA ALA A 65 1.22 -26.33 5.98
C ALA A 65 2.43 -26.15 6.92
N ASP A 66 3.38 -25.31 6.52
CA ASP A 66 4.53 -24.88 7.32
C ASP A 66 4.10 -24.02 8.52
N LEU A 67 3.13 -23.11 8.34
CA LEU A 67 2.54 -22.33 9.43
C LEU A 67 1.84 -23.24 10.44
N VAL A 68 1.03 -24.19 9.96
CA VAL A 68 0.35 -25.18 10.81
C VAL A 68 1.35 -26.04 11.58
N SER A 69 2.41 -26.51 10.92
CA SER A 69 3.49 -27.28 11.54
C SER A 69 4.25 -26.48 12.58
N TRP A 70 4.55 -25.21 12.30
CA TRP A 70 5.19 -24.31 13.26
C TRP A 70 4.33 -24.13 14.51
N PHE A 71 3.02 -23.90 14.37
CA PHE A 71 2.08 -23.81 15.49
C PHE A 71 2.04 -25.11 16.30
N ARG A 72 1.92 -26.27 15.64
CA ARG A 72 1.89 -27.58 16.30
C ARG A 72 3.16 -27.86 17.11
N ASN A 73 4.33 -27.51 16.59
CA ASN A 73 5.62 -27.82 17.20
C ASN A 73 6.07 -26.80 18.26
N ASN A 74 5.72 -25.52 18.08
CA ASN A 74 6.20 -24.43 18.94
C ASN A 74 5.17 -23.97 19.97
N ILE A 75 3.92 -24.45 19.88
CA ILE A 75 2.86 -24.04 20.78
C ILE A 75 2.22 -25.22 21.52
N PRO A 76 2.95 -25.91 22.43
CA PRO A 76 2.35 -26.99 23.22
C PRO A 76 1.29 -26.49 24.23
N THR A 77 1.27 -25.20 24.56
CA THR A 77 0.42 -24.60 25.60
C THR A 77 0.15 -23.10 25.36
N ILE A 78 -0.78 -22.77 24.46
CA ILE A 78 -1.44 -21.46 24.46
C ILE A 78 -2.72 -21.57 25.29
N SER A 79 -2.82 -20.76 26.35
CA SER A 79 -4.09 -20.53 27.05
C SER A 79 -5.00 -19.65 26.20
N VAL A 80 -6.31 -19.67 26.46
CA VAL A 80 -7.29 -18.76 25.80
C VAL A 80 -6.83 -17.31 25.87
N LYS A 81 -6.24 -16.90 27.01
CA LYS A 81 -5.66 -15.57 27.19
C LYS A 81 -4.52 -15.29 26.18
N ARG A 82 -3.58 -16.23 26.02
CA ARG A 82 -2.47 -16.08 25.06
C ARG A 82 -2.95 -16.06 23.60
N ALA A 83 -3.99 -16.81 23.25
CA ALA A 83 -4.57 -16.77 21.90
C ALA A 83 -5.21 -15.40 21.63
N SER A 84 -5.91 -14.84 22.62
CA SER A 84 -6.48 -13.49 22.54
C SER A 84 -5.39 -12.41 22.44
N ASP A 85 -4.32 -12.52 23.22
CA ASP A 85 -3.18 -11.58 23.17
C ASP A 85 -2.47 -11.65 21.81
N LEU A 86 -2.27 -12.86 21.27
CA LEU A 86 -1.71 -13.08 19.94
C LEU A 86 -2.62 -12.49 18.85
N SER A 87 -3.93 -12.76 18.91
CA SER A 87 -4.91 -12.21 17.98
C SER A 87 -4.86 -10.68 17.93
N SER A 88 -4.86 -10.05 19.10
CA SER A 88 -4.78 -8.60 19.23
C SER A 88 -3.47 -8.06 18.63
N SER A 89 -2.35 -8.72 18.93
CA SER A 89 -1.02 -8.35 18.43
C SER A 89 -0.91 -8.48 16.91
N MET A 90 -1.44 -9.57 16.33
CA MET A 90 -1.40 -9.81 14.88
C MET A 90 -2.30 -8.84 14.12
N ARG A 91 -3.48 -8.49 14.65
CA ARG A 91 -4.36 -7.46 14.06
C ARG A 91 -3.72 -6.08 14.12
N ALA A 92 -3.12 -5.73 15.25
CA ALA A 92 -2.37 -4.49 15.41
C ALA A 92 -1.20 -4.39 14.41
N ALA A 93 -0.42 -5.47 14.28
CA ALA A 93 0.68 -5.54 13.32
C ALA A 93 0.18 -5.42 11.86
N SER A 94 -0.89 -6.15 11.52
CA SER A 94 -1.52 -6.09 10.19
C SER A 94 -1.98 -4.68 9.84
N LEU A 95 -2.59 -3.97 10.79
CA LEU A 95 -3.04 -2.59 10.64
C LEU A 95 -1.87 -1.63 10.33
N ILE A 96 -0.80 -1.70 11.14
CA ILE A 96 0.40 -0.87 10.93
C ILE A 96 1.03 -1.18 9.57
N PHE A 97 1.11 -2.46 9.22
CA PHE A 97 1.75 -2.90 8.00
C PHE A 97 0.98 -2.45 6.75
N ALA A 98 -0.33 -2.71 6.70
CA ALA A 98 -1.20 -2.31 5.59
C ALA A 98 -1.27 -0.78 5.43
N HIS A 99 -1.29 -0.02 6.54
CA HIS A 99 -1.23 1.45 6.49
C HIS A 99 0.10 1.97 5.93
N SER A 100 1.22 1.46 6.44
CA SER A 100 2.54 1.88 5.97
C SER A 100 2.74 1.56 4.48
N HIS A 101 2.19 0.42 4.04
CA HIS A 101 2.18 0.04 2.63
C HIS A 101 1.34 0.99 1.76
N LEU A 102 0.11 1.30 2.17
CA LEU A 102 -0.75 2.28 1.49
C LEU A 102 -0.06 3.65 1.36
N ASP A 103 0.58 4.12 2.43
CA ASP A 103 1.31 5.38 2.46
C ASP A 103 2.45 5.42 1.42
N LYS A 104 3.26 4.36 1.39
CA LYS A 104 4.36 4.19 0.43
C LYS A 104 3.83 4.12 -1.00
N ALA A 105 2.83 3.27 -1.26
CA ALA A 105 2.28 3.06 -2.59
C ALA A 105 1.67 4.34 -3.15
N LEU A 106 0.88 5.08 -2.37
CA LEU A 106 0.30 6.37 -2.81
C LEU A 106 1.38 7.37 -3.22
N ASN A 107 2.47 7.49 -2.46
CA ASN A 107 3.57 8.38 -2.81
C ASN A 107 4.22 7.98 -4.14
N GLN A 108 4.47 6.69 -4.34
CA GLN A 108 5.11 6.20 -5.56
C GLN A 108 4.20 6.35 -6.79
N LEU A 109 2.91 6.05 -6.66
CA LEU A 109 1.91 6.17 -7.72
C LEU A 109 1.62 7.63 -8.09
N LEU A 110 1.53 8.54 -7.11
CA LEU A 110 1.44 9.97 -7.36
C LEU A 110 2.67 10.50 -8.09
N MET A 111 3.87 10.11 -7.64
CA MET A 111 5.10 10.50 -8.31
C MET A 111 5.14 10.01 -9.76
N LEU A 112 4.74 8.76 -10.01
CA LEU A 112 4.69 8.21 -11.36
C LEU A 112 3.72 8.98 -12.27
N SER A 113 2.50 9.23 -11.79
CA SER A 113 1.47 9.92 -12.59
C SER A 113 1.89 11.36 -12.93
N VAL A 114 2.45 12.09 -11.98
CA VAL A 114 2.96 13.46 -12.18
C VAL A 114 4.14 13.50 -13.15
N LEU A 115 5.12 12.60 -13.01
CA LEU A 115 6.33 12.63 -13.84
C LEU A 115 6.07 12.22 -15.30
N LEU A 116 5.08 11.37 -15.55
CA LEU A 116 4.78 10.86 -16.88
C LEU A 116 3.74 11.69 -17.63
N ARG A 117 2.84 12.36 -16.90
CA ARG A 117 1.83 13.26 -17.46
C ARG A 117 1.78 14.60 -16.71
N PRO A 118 2.88 15.36 -16.63
CA PRO A 118 2.92 16.61 -15.86
C PRO A 118 1.90 17.65 -16.33
N SER A 119 1.55 17.63 -17.63
CA SER A 119 0.55 18.52 -18.23
C SER A 119 -0.78 18.51 -17.50
N ASP A 120 -1.22 17.33 -17.07
CA ASP A 120 -2.53 17.13 -16.45
C ASP A 120 -2.53 17.66 -15.01
N TRP A 121 -1.34 17.82 -14.42
CA TRP A 121 -1.13 18.28 -13.04
C TRP A 121 -0.71 19.74 -12.94
N ASN A 122 -0.55 20.43 -14.08
CA ASN A 122 0.00 21.79 -14.16
C ASN A 122 -0.69 22.78 -13.22
N GLU A 123 -2.03 22.78 -13.16
CA GLU A 123 -2.79 23.67 -12.28
C GLU A 123 -2.36 23.50 -10.81
N ARG A 124 -2.25 22.27 -10.33
CA ARG A 124 -1.85 21.95 -8.94
C ARG A 124 -0.38 22.24 -8.65
N ILE A 125 0.48 21.96 -9.63
CA ILE A 125 1.93 22.24 -9.53
C ILE A 125 2.11 23.76 -9.39
N ASN A 126 1.43 24.54 -10.23
CA ASN A 126 1.46 26.00 -10.21
C ASN A 126 0.87 26.57 -8.91
N ASP A 127 -0.28 26.08 -8.46
CA ASP A 127 -0.91 26.50 -7.19
C ASP A 127 0.00 26.26 -5.98
N SER A 128 0.82 25.21 -6.03
CA SER A 128 1.77 24.90 -4.97
C SER A 128 3.02 25.78 -5.07
N CYS A 129 3.46 26.11 -6.28
CA CYS A 129 4.59 26.98 -6.52
C CYS A 129 4.17 28.46 -6.56
N GLN A 130 3.67 28.96 -5.43
CA GLN A 130 3.51 30.41 -5.18
C GLN A 130 4.86 31.13 -4.97
N THR A 131 5.93 30.69 -5.62
CA THR A 131 7.19 31.43 -5.63
C THR A 131 6.99 32.68 -6.46
N LYS A 132 6.93 33.84 -5.79
CA LYS A 132 6.96 35.15 -6.45
C LYS A 132 8.35 35.32 -7.05
N TYR A 133 8.52 35.03 -8.33
CA TYR A 133 9.76 35.32 -9.05
C TYR A 133 9.91 36.84 -9.22
N SER A 134 11.10 37.38 -9.00
CA SER A 134 11.36 38.78 -9.34
C SER A 134 11.44 38.95 -10.87
N LEU A 135 11.22 40.17 -11.37
CA LEU A 135 11.38 40.48 -12.80
C LEU A 135 12.81 40.18 -13.32
N LYS A 136 13.80 40.20 -12.43
CA LYS A 136 15.20 39.84 -12.75
C LYS A 136 15.36 38.34 -12.95
N ASP A 137 14.69 37.53 -12.12
CA ASP A 137 14.71 36.07 -12.19
C ASP A 137 14.00 35.57 -13.46
N LEU A 138 12.87 36.17 -13.83
CA LEU A 138 12.13 35.80 -15.04
C LEU A 138 12.93 36.01 -16.35
N ARG A 139 13.95 36.87 -16.34
CA ARG A 139 14.78 37.16 -17.53
C ARG A 139 15.99 36.23 -17.66
N SER A 140 16.41 35.58 -16.58
CA SER A 140 17.60 34.72 -16.55
C SER A 140 17.27 33.24 -16.42
N ILE A 141 16.02 32.89 -16.13
CA ILE A 141 15.64 31.51 -15.86
C ILE A 141 15.19 30.79 -17.14
N ASP A 142 15.75 29.58 -17.31
CA ASP A 142 15.28 28.57 -18.25
C ASP A 142 13.89 28.05 -17.84
N PRO A 143 12.84 28.21 -18.68
CA PRO A 143 11.49 27.74 -18.41
C PRO A 143 11.40 26.25 -18.07
N LEU A 144 12.26 25.42 -18.67
CA LEU A 144 12.29 23.98 -18.40
C LEU A 144 12.77 23.70 -16.98
N LYS A 145 13.82 24.39 -16.52
CA LYS A 145 14.31 24.28 -15.14
C LYS A 145 13.26 24.74 -14.13
N MET A 146 12.44 25.76 -14.43
CA MET A 146 11.32 26.15 -13.56
C MET A 146 10.29 25.05 -13.42
N ALA A 147 9.86 24.46 -14.53
CA ALA A 147 8.86 23.40 -14.53
C ALA A 147 9.33 22.18 -13.73
N ILE A 148 10.60 21.79 -13.89
CA ILE A 148 11.22 20.69 -13.12
C ILE A 148 11.25 21.03 -11.62
N ASN A 149 11.72 22.23 -11.25
CA ASN A 149 11.78 22.66 -9.85
C ASN A 149 10.39 22.71 -9.21
N ALA A 150 9.40 23.24 -9.95
CA ALA A 150 8.03 23.32 -9.46
C ALA A 150 7.44 21.93 -9.22
N THR A 151 7.66 21.01 -10.15
CA THR A 151 7.23 19.61 -10.05
C THR A 151 7.86 18.93 -8.83
N ASN A 152 9.16 19.11 -8.62
CA ASN A 152 9.88 18.53 -7.47
C ASN A 152 9.39 19.09 -6.13
N GLN A 153 9.13 20.40 -6.06
CA GLN A 153 8.55 21.02 -4.87
C GLN A 153 7.15 20.48 -4.56
N PHE A 154 6.30 20.36 -5.60
CA PHE A 154 4.97 19.78 -5.47
C PHE A 154 5.03 18.35 -4.90
N LEU A 155 5.88 17.49 -5.48
CA LEU A 155 6.05 16.10 -5.04
C LEU A 155 6.59 16.01 -3.60
N THR A 156 7.54 16.87 -3.23
CA THR A 156 8.09 16.90 -1.87
C THR A 156 7.02 17.26 -0.85
N ARG A 157 6.15 18.22 -1.15
CA ARG A 157 5.02 18.56 -0.26
C ARG A 157 4.00 17.43 -0.13
N GLN A 158 3.78 16.66 -1.19
CA GLN A 158 2.83 15.54 -1.13
C GLN A 158 3.28 14.44 -0.17
N LYS A 159 4.60 14.22 0.01
CA LYS A 159 5.10 13.23 0.99
C LYS A 159 4.60 13.46 2.42
N HIS A 160 4.30 14.71 2.78
CA HIS A 160 3.80 15.09 4.10
C HIS A 160 2.27 15.29 4.15
N ALA A 161 1.57 15.13 3.02
CA ALA A 161 0.13 15.25 2.97
C ALA A 161 -0.56 14.01 3.57
N LYS A 162 -1.75 14.21 4.14
CA LYS A 162 -2.59 13.09 4.62
C LYS A 162 -2.88 12.08 3.50
N ILE A 163 -2.94 10.79 3.86
CA ILE A 163 -3.26 9.69 2.94
C ILE A 163 -4.55 9.96 2.16
N THR A 164 -5.59 10.45 2.84
CA THR A 164 -6.89 10.77 2.25
C THR A 164 -6.79 11.81 1.14
N LYS A 165 -5.99 12.87 1.37
CA LYS A 165 -5.72 13.92 0.38
C LYS A 165 -4.98 13.36 -0.83
N ARG A 166 -3.94 12.55 -0.60
CA ARG A 166 -3.15 11.91 -1.67
C ARG A 166 -3.98 10.95 -2.50
N ASN A 167 -4.77 10.09 -1.85
CA ASN A 167 -5.69 9.17 -2.52
C ASN A 167 -6.71 9.92 -3.38
N THR A 168 -7.36 10.95 -2.81
CA THR A 168 -8.34 11.78 -3.53
C THR A 168 -7.72 12.48 -4.74
N MET A 169 -6.51 13.02 -4.59
CA MET A 169 -5.77 13.62 -5.69
C MET A 169 -5.49 12.60 -6.79
N LEU A 170 -4.91 11.44 -6.45
CA LEU A 170 -4.59 10.41 -7.42
C LEU A 170 -5.83 9.97 -8.21
N LEU A 171 -6.93 9.65 -7.51
CA LEU A 171 -8.18 9.24 -8.13
C LEU A 171 -8.79 10.31 -9.05
N ARG A 172 -8.64 11.60 -8.74
CA ARG A 172 -9.15 12.70 -9.59
C ARG A 172 -8.48 12.76 -10.96
N TYR A 173 -7.18 12.47 -11.03
CA TYR A 173 -6.41 12.58 -12.27
C TYR A 173 -6.34 11.27 -13.05
N VAL A 174 -6.24 10.17 -12.32
CA VAL A 174 -6.09 8.83 -12.89
C VAL A 174 -7.44 8.24 -13.30
N GLY A 175 -8.56 8.79 -12.80
CA GLY A 175 -9.92 8.26 -12.81
C GLY A 175 -10.57 7.95 -14.17
N LYS A 176 -9.97 7.07 -14.96
CA LYS A 176 -10.67 6.00 -15.67
C LYS A 176 -10.56 4.78 -14.78
N TYR A 177 -11.66 4.40 -14.16
CA TYR A 177 -11.73 3.13 -13.45
C TYR A 177 -11.68 2.02 -14.49
N PRO A 178 -10.96 0.91 -14.24
CA PRO A 178 -11.14 -0.28 -15.04
C PRO A 178 -12.61 -0.71 -14.89
N ALA A 179 -13.24 -1.15 -15.98
CA ALA A 179 -14.66 -1.53 -16.00
C ALA A 179 -14.99 -2.79 -15.15
N SER A 180 -14.02 -3.34 -14.40
CA SER A 180 -14.19 -4.57 -13.66
C SER A 180 -15.05 -4.36 -12.40
N PRO A 181 -16.04 -5.24 -12.16
CA PRO A 181 -17.00 -5.12 -11.05
C PRO A 181 -16.42 -5.36 -9.65
N ASN A 182 -15.12 -5.66 -9.52
CA ASN A 182 -14.49 -6.10 -8.27
C ASN A 182 -13.67 -5.02 -7.53
N TYR A 183 -13.70 -3.75 -7.95
CA TYR A 183 -12.96 -2.71 -7.22
C TYR A 183 -13.69 -2.26 -5.96
N HIS A 184 -13.14 -2.64 -4.81
CA HIS A 184 -13.51 -2.08 -3.52
C HIS A 184 -13.00 -0.63 -3.44
N ARG A 185 -13.83 0.32 -3.87
CA ARG A 185 -13.58 1.74 -3.61
C ARG A 185 -13.57 1.96 -2.09
N LEU A 186 -12.39 2.19 -1.52
CA LEU A 186 -12.33 2.76 -0.18
C LEU A 186 -12.74 4.22 -0.26
N ASP A 187 -13.88 4.53 0.33
CA ASP A 187 -14.32 5.90 0.49
C ASP A 187 -13.40 6.65 1.48
N THR A 188 -13.55 7.97 1.49
CA THR A 188 -12.75 8.83 2.37
C THR A 188 -12.94 8.47 3.84
N GLN A 189 -14.17 8.11 4.24
CA GLN A 189 -14.51 7.80 5.63
C GLN A 189 -13.80 6.52 6.10
N ALA A 190 -13.71 5.48 5.26
CA ALA A 190 -13.01 4.25 5.56
C ALA A 190 -11.51 4.48 5.75
N LEU A 191 -10.90 5.33 4.91
CA LEU A 191 -9.48 5.68 5.03
C LEU A 191 -9.20 6.53 6.27
N GLU A 192 -10.09 7.47 6.61
CA GLU A 192 -9.97 8.28 7.83
C GLU A 192 -10.09 7.41 9.10
N LEU A 193 -11.05 6.49 9.11
CA LEU A 193 -11.20 5.52 10.18
C LEU A 193 -9.93 4.67 10.33
N PHE A 194 -9.38 4.19 9.22
CA PHE A 194 -8.17 3.37 9.22
C PHE A 194 -6.94 4.13 9.74
N ASP A 195 -6.79 5.41 9.36
CA ASP A 195 -5.72 6.29 9.87
C ASP A 195 -5.90 6.57 11.38
N ALA A 196 -7.13 6.82 11.82
CA ALA A 196 -7.46 7.02 13.23
C ALA A 196 -7.13 5.77 14.06
N MET A 197 -7.49 4.58 13.58
CA MET A 197 -7.17 3.32 14.25
C MET A 197 -5.65 3.13 14.42
N ARG A 198 -4.85 3.46 13.39
CA ARG A 198 -3.39 3.42 13.51
C ARG A 198 -2.89 4.42 14.54
N HIS A 199 -3.41 5.65 14.50
CA HIS A 199 -2.98 6.71 15.41
C HIS A 199 -3.23 6.31 16.86
N GLN A 200 -4.43 5.81 17.18
CA GLN A 200 -4.78 5.28 18.49
C GLN A 200 -3.84 4.16 18.90
N LEU A 201 -3.57 3.20 18.02
CA LEU A 201 -2.69 2.07 18.30
C LEU A 201 -1.25 2.49 18.66
N ILE A 202 -0.72 3.54 18.03
CA ILE A 202 0.66 4.01 18.24
C ILE A 202 0.78 4.92 19.47
N HIS A 203 -0.22 5.78 19.70
CA HIS A 203 -0.12 6.90 20.65
C HIS A 203 -0.92 6.71 21.94
N GLU A 204 -1.97 5.90 21.94
CA GLU A 204 -2.77 5.63 23.14
C GLU A 204 -2.23 4.38 23.84
N SER A 205 -1.60 4.58 25.00
CA SER A 205 -0.96 3.55 25.84
C SER A 205 -1.94 2.55 26.45
N SER A 206 -3.24 2.69 26.19
CA SER A 206 -4.25 1.68 26.47
C SER A 206 -5.08 1.43 25.22
N HIS A 207 -5.18 0.19 24.76
CA HIS A 207 -6.14 -0.25 23.74
C HIS A 207 -7.63 -0.12 24.19
N ASN A 208 -7.91 0.68 25.22
CA ASN A 208 -9.23 0.87 25.81
C ASN A 208 -10.12 1.62 24.82
N GLY A 209 -10.76 0.87 23.93
CA GLY A 209 -11.72 1.38 22.95
C GLY A 209 -11.35 1.14 21.49
N LEU A 210 -10.13 0.67 21.19
CA LEU A 210 -9.77 0.27 19.83
C LEU A 210 -10.34 -1.12 19.54
N ASP A 211 -11.35 -1.19 18.66
CA ASP A 211 -11.92 -2.47 18.25
C ASP A 211 -10.95 -3.24 17.33
N LEU A 212 -10.05 -4.02 17.92
CA LEU A 212 -9.21 -5.00 17.21
C LEU A 212 -9.99 -6.30 16.94
N SER A 213 -11.22 -6.17 16.43
CA SER A 213 -12.05 -7.31 16.01
C SER A 213 -11.60 -7.90 14.67
N GLU A 214 -12.26 -8.98 14.26
CA GLU A 214 -12.12 -9.56 12.92
C GLU A 214 -12.37 -8.55 11.80
N ALA A 215 -13.27 -7.57 12.02
CA ALA A 215 -13.54 -6.50 11.07
C ALA A 215 -12.28 -5.68 10.76
N THR A 216 -11.37 -5.51 11.72
CA THR A 216 -10.09 -4.83 11.53
C THR A 216 -9.18 -5.62 10.58
N GLY A 217 -9.16 -6.95 10.68
CA GLY A 217 -8.44 -7.81 9.75
C GLY A 217 -8.97 -7.66 8.32
N GLN A 218 -10.29 -7.71 8.14
CA GLN A 218 -10.92 -7.53 6.83
C GLN A 218 -10.65 -6.15 6.23
N ARG A 219 -10.62 -5.09 7.06
CA ARG A 219 -10.23 -3.75 6.62
C ARG A 219 -8.78 -3.69 6.12
N CYS A 220 -7.86 -4.40 6.76
CA CYS A 220 -6.47 -4.46 6.29
C CYS A 220 -6.38 -5.07 4.89
N LEU A 221 -7.08 -6.18 4.64
CA LEU A 221 -7.15 -6.80 3.31
C LEU A 221 -7.80 -5.87 2.28
N ALA A 222 -8.89 -5.18 2.64
CA ALA A 222 -9.53 -4.20 1.77
C ALA A 222 -8.58 -3.04 1.38
N VAL A 223 -7.73 -2.59 2.31
CA VAL A 223 -6.70 -1.57 2.03
C VAL A 223 -5.66 -2.06 1.05
N VAL A 224 -5.17 -3.29 1.20
CA VAL A 224 -4.18 -3.86 0.27
C VAL A 224 -4.80 -4.09 -1.13
N SER A 225 -6.05 -4.56 -1.18
CA SER A 225 -6.80 -4.69 -2.44
C SER A 225 -7.02 -3.32 -3.12
N HIS A 226 -7.33 -2.28 -2.35
CA HIS A 226 -7.44 -0.91 -2.86
C HIS A 226 -6.12 -0.41 -3.47
N VAL A 227 -4.96 -0.73 -2.86
CA VAL A 227 -3.65 -0.40 -3.46
C VAL A 227 -3.49 -1.09 -4.82
N GLY A 228 -3.81 -2.39 -4.94
CA GLY A 228 -3.80 -3.10 -6.23
C GLY A 228 -4.63 -2.39 -7.30
N SER A 229 -5.82 -1.94 -6.91
CA SER A 229 -6.75 -1.18 -7.77
C SER A 229 -6.16 0.15 -8.26
N LEU A 230 -5.43 0.85 -7.39
CA LEU A 230 -4.75 2.09 -7.75
C LEU A 230 -3.60 1.86 -8.72
N ILE A 231 -2.83 0.76 -8.56
CA ILE A 231 -1.74 0.40 -9.47
C ILE A 231 -2.29 0.21 -10.89
N GLU A 232 -3.37 -0.56 -11.03
CA GLU A 232 -4.01 -0.80 -12.32
C GLU A 232 -4.54 0.49 -12.95
N SER A 233 -5.24 1.31 -12.17
CA SER A 233 -5.76 2.59 -12.65
C SER A 233 -4.62 3.49 -13.16
N VAL A 234 -3.50 3.56 -12.42
CA VAL A 234 -2.32 4.33 -12.84
C VAL A 234 -1.69 3.77 -14.10
N ALA A 235 -1.55 2.44 -14.21
CA ALA A 235 -1.02 1.78 -15.40
C ALA A 235 -1.83 2.15 -16.65
N GLN A 236 -3.17 2.09 -16.57
CA GLN A 236 -4.07 2.50 -17.64
C GLN A 236 -3.93 3.99 -17.96
N TYR A 237 -3.84 4.85 -16.94
CA TYR A 237 -3.70 6.29 -17.14
C TYR A 237 -2.41 6.69 -17.87
N ILE A 238 -1.31 5.96 -17.66
CA ILE A 238 -0.01 6.22 -18.33
C ILE A 238 0.24 5.34 -19.55
N ASP A 239 -0.81 4.69 -20.08
CA ASP A 239 -0.79 3.88 -21.30
C ASP A 239 0.20 2.70 -21.24
N ILE A 240 0.29 2.04 -20.08
CA ILE A 240 1.01 0.78 -19.85
C ILE A 240 -0.03 -0.34 -19.65
N PRO A 241 -0.08 -1.37 -20.52
CA PRO A 241 -0.95 -2.51 -20.32
C PRO A 241 -0.67 -3.18 -18.97
N PHE A 242 -1.71 -3.44 -18.18
CA PHE A 242 -1.52 -4.03 -16.86
C PHE A 242 -0.92 -5.44 -16.93
N ASP A 243 -1.23 -6.20 -17.99
CA ASP A 243 -0.66 -7.52 -18.25
C ASP A 243 0.88 -7.46 -18.42
N GLU A 244 1.44 -6.34 -18.93
CA GLU A 244 2.89 -6.14 -19.00
C GLU A 244 3.51 -5.85 -17.62
N VAL A 245 2.71 -5.38 -16.66
CA VAL A 245 3.14 -5.17 -15.27
C VAL A 245 3.14 -6.50 -14.51
N ASP A 246 2.12 -7.33 -14.74
CA ASP A 246 1.86 -8.60 -14.04
C ASP A 246 2.71 -9.77 -14.57
N SER A 247 3.03 -9.79 -15.87
CA SER A 247 3.72 -10.92 -16.55
C SER A 247 5.24 -10.99 -16.36
N LEU A 248 5.86 -10.10 -15.58
CA LEU A 248 7.31 -9.97 -15.52
C LEU A 248 7.85 -10.27 -14.11
N GLU A 249 8.91 -11.08 -14.02
CA GLU A 249 9.50 -11.47 -12.74
C GLU A 249 9.94 -10.26 -11.89
N PRO A 250 9.79 -10.33 -10.54
CA PRO A 250 10.24 -9.27 -9.66
C PRO A 250 11.75 -9.08 -9.80
N VAL A 251 12.16 -7.91 -10.28
CA VAL A 251 13.58 -7.58 -10.41
C VAL A 251 14.05 -7.07 -9.06
N GLY A 252 15.00 -7.77 -8.43
CA GLY A 252 15.57 -7.41 -7.14
C GLY A 252 15.96 -5.93 -7.03
N GLU A 253 15.94 -5.42 -5.80
CA GLU A 253 16.26 -4.02 -5.46
C GLU A 253 17.53 -3.55 -6.18
N VAL A 254 17.39 -2.63 -7.12
CA VAL A 254 18.54 -1.86 -7.63
C VAL A 254 18.59 -0.59 -6.81
N GLY A 255 19.68 -0.43 -6.07
CA GLY A 255 19.96 0.72 -5.22
C GLY A 255 19.80 2.05 -5.96
N GLU A 256 19.55 3.10 -5.18
CA GLU A 256 19.33 4.48 -5.62
C GLU A 256 20.56 5.16 -6.26
N SER A 257 21.35 4.49 -7.11
CA SER A 257 22.59 5.05 -7.66
C SER A 257 22.48 5.77 -9.01
N ASP A 258 21.30 5.83 -9.64
CA ASP A 258 21.17 6.39 -11.01
C ASP A 258 20.49 7.77 -11.05
N VAL A 259 20.71 8.59 -10.02
CA VAL A 259 20.42 10.03 -10.04
C VAL A 259 21.69 10.77 -9.65
N GLU A 260 22.63 10.89 -10.60
CA GLU A 260 23.54 12.04 -10.81
C GLU A 260 24.77 11.62 -11.63
N LYS A 261 24.57 11.42 -12.94
CA LYS A 261 25.57 11.81 -13.95
C LYS A 261 24.83 12.35 -15.17
N VAL A 262 24.48 13.63 -15.11
CA VAL A 262 24.26 14.44 -16.31
C VAL A 262 25.28 15.56 -16.24
N GLU A 263 26.35 15.32 -17.01
CA GLU A 263 27.21 16.28 -17.71
C GLU A 263 28.22 17.11 -16.89
N SER A 264 29.48 16.67 -17.02
CA SER A 264 30.66 17.54 -17.19
C SER A 264 30.70 18.05 -18.63
#